data_AF-A0A3G9JRS6-F1
#
_entry.id   AF-A0A3G9JRS6-F1
#
_cell.length_a   1.000
_cell.length_b   1.000
_cell.length_c   1.000
_cell.angle_alpha   90.00
_cell.angle_beta   90.00
_cell.angle_gamma   90.00
#
_symmetry.space_group_name_H-M   'P 1'
#
loop_
_entity.id
_entity.type
_entity.pdbx_description
1 polymer ?
#
loop_
_entity_poly.entity_id
_entity_poly.type
_entity_poly.pdbx_seq_one_letter_code
_entity_poly.pdbx_strand_id
1 'polypeptide(L)'
;MPFNKKILEQYLQEHKSSYNGKYKYMSGYRSGEHDFKCHYYMLDVNFRRIDIFVDLSYTDTVSATFSENLNEQEKQHIINDALRHVIHNESYPRLLHYSLYESYVNASVPFDTHMSPIDYINVLEYMKYHHGINAKTIDEFYKIFVPAMKHLRERKRYDAYLETLILLFQNILYENEWDSNSTKYLDTEYQYHLYYIREIIRVVCDHLEDYFSTAKERLLEVIELLCKWERFTFAIMTDFGALTLSNVHVMNAIIAHLREKLVLYDKEDDRNTNVNLVFSYLYYIYINDYDNYYGVVKCVFRRIMNNMLSLADSDLDLALGNSLLQSDGYGVLIDLFNTDYNTFIFTCFPIKSFPSEYRPQIRKDLVAAIRFFAGRMENEKYRQSSFEQIVNINRLLLDNFGDWYN
;
A
#
# COMPACT_ATOMS: atom_id res chain seq x y z
N MET A 1 1.32 36.23 -9.80
CA MET A 1 0.40 36.14 -10.96
C MET A 1 -0.40 34.85 -10.88
N PRO A 2 -1.61 34.76 -11.46
CA PRO A 2 -2.41 33.54 -11.43
C PRO A 2 -1.74 32.41 -12.22
N PHE A 3 -1.77 31.20 -11.65
CA PHE A 3 -1.33 29.97 -12.30
C PHE A 3 -1.98 29.82 -13.68
N ASN A 4 -1.17 29.80 -14.75
CA ASN A 4 -1.67 29.68 -16.12
C ASN A 4 -1.79 28.21 -16.55
N LYS A 5 -2.85 27.56 -16.06
CA LYS A 5 -3.17 26.15 -16.35
C LYS A 5 -3.22 25.84 -17.86
N LYS A 6 -3.60 26.82 -18.69
CA LYS A 6 -3.80 26.63 -20.14
C LYS A 6 -2.50 26.28 -20.86
N ILE A 7 -1.37 26.90 -20.49
CA ILE A 7 -0.07 26.61 -21.11
C ILE A 7 0.31 25.14 -20.87
N LEU A 8 0.12 24.67 -19.65
CA LEU A 8 0.46 23.29 -19.28
C LEU A 8 -0.47 22.27 -19.95
N GLU A 9 -1.78 22.54 -19.96
CA GLU A 9 -2.76 21.68 -20.62
C GLU A 9 -2.53 21.62 -22.14
N GLN A 10 -2.19 22.75 -22.78
CA GLN A 10 -1.84 22.79 -24.19
C GLN A 10 -0.58 21.96 -24.48
N TYR A 11 0.48 22.15 -23.68
CA TYR A 11 1.71 21.38 -23.83
C TYR A 11 1.44 19.87 -23.74
N LEU A 12 0.65 19.43 -22.74
CA LEU A 12 0.26 18.03 -22.56
C LEU A 12 -0.57 17.48 -23.73
N GLN A 13 -1.36 18.32 -24.40
CA GLN A 13 -2.12 17.91 -25.58
C GLN A 13 -1.25 17.73 -26.82
N GLU A 14 -0.31 18.65 -27.03
CA GLU A 14 0.63 18.62 -28.16
C GLU A 14 1.65 17.49 -28.03
N HIS A 15 2.00 17.09 -26.80
CA HIS A 15 3.02 16.08 -26.50
C HIS A 15 2.44 14.78 -25.93
N LYS A 16 1.20 14.42 -26.31
CA LYS A 16 0.61 13.14 -25.91
C LYS A 16 1.49 11.97 -26.38
N SER A 17 1.80 11.08 -25.43
CA SER A 17 2.60 9.89 -25.70
C SER A 17 1.94 8.67 -25.08
N SER A 18 1.97 7.55 -25.80
CA SER A 18 1.62 6.23 -25.28
C SER A 18 2.82 5.51 -24.62
N TYR A 19 3.99 6.15 -24.60
CA TYR A 19 5.19 5.62 -23.97
C TYR A 19 5.02 5.54 -22.45
N ASN A 20 5.27 4.35 -21.89
CA ASN A 20 5.34 4.13 -20.46
C ASN A 20 6.78 4.27 -19.99
N GLY A 21 7.06 5.32 -19.21
CA GLY A 21 8.40 5.62 -18.72
C GLY A 21 8.87 4.68 -17.64
N LYS A 22 10.19 4.56 -17.55
CA LYS A 22 10.88 3.74 -16.55
C LYS A 22 11.01 4.46 -15.23
N TYR A 23 11.19 5.78 -15.27
CA TYR A 23 11.32 6.60 -14.08
C TYR A 23 9.97 6.89 -13.44
N LYS A 24 9.97 6.92 -12.11
CA LYS A 24 8.81 7.12 -11.27
C LYS A 24 8.99 8.37 -10.41
N TYR A 25 7.91 9.11 -10.22
CA TYR A 25 7.92 10.34 -9.44
C TYR A 25 8.15 10.01 -7.97
N MET A 26 9.11 10.69 -7.32
CA MET A 26 9.38 10.55 -5.88
C MET A 26 8.84 11.72 -5.09
N SER A 27 9.16 12.92 -5.54
CA SER A 27 8.79 14.16 -4.86
C SER A 27 8.98 15.33 -5.79
N GLY A 28 8.34 16.44 -5.48
CA GLY A 28 8.54 17.68 -6.20
C GLY A 28 7.93 18.84 -5.47
N TYR A 29 8.56 20.01 -5.57
CA TYR A 29 8.06 21.20 -4.90
C TYR A 29 8.25 22.42 -5.79
N ARG A 30 7.39 23.41 -5.57
CA ARG A 30 7.50 24.71 -6.20
C ARG A 30 8.72 25.44 -5.62
N SER A 31 9.64 25.88 -6.47
CA SER A 31 10.84 26.63 -6.07
C SER A 31 10.81 28.10 -6.49
N GLY A 32 9.92 28.45 -7.42
CA GLY A 32 9.74 29.80 -7.94
C GLY A 32 8.30 30.07 -8.38
N GLU A 33 8.05 31.24 -8.93
CA GLU A 33 6.71 31.59 -9.41
C GLU A 33 6.27 30.70 -10.58
N HIS A 34 7.21 30.30 -11.44
CA HIS A 34 6.97 29.41 -12.58
C HIS A 34 7.85 28.15 -12.55
N ASP A 35 8.56 27.93 -11.43
CA ASP A 35 9.65 26.97 -11.36
C ASP A 35 9.35 25.86 -10.34
N PHE A 36 9.60 24.63 -10.76
CA PHE A 36 9.38 23.41 -10.00
C PHE A 36 10.64 22.56 -10.03
N LYS A 37 10.92 21.92 -8.91
CA LYS A 37 11.97 20.91 -8.82
C LYS A 37 11.31 19.58 -8.56
N CYS A 38 11.60 18.60 -9.40
CA CYS A 38 11.09 17.25 -9.28
C CYS A 38 12.25 16.27 -9.13
N HIS A 39 11.98 15.19 -8.41
CA HIS A 39 12.88 14.08 -8.21
C HIS A 39 12.18 12.82 -8.69
N TYR A 40 12.86 12.12 -9.59
CA TYR A 40 12.44 10.85 -10.17
C TYR A 40 13.48 9.78 -9.87
N TYR A 41 13.07 8.52 -9.87
CA TYR A 41 13.99 7.40 -9.73
C TYR A 41 13.58 6.21 -10.59
N MET A 42 14.54 5.32 -10.84
CA MET A 42 14.26 3.96 -11.31
C MET A 42 15.21 2.99 -10.62
N LEU A 43 14.84 1.70 -10.57
CA LEU A 43 15.73 0.62 -10.20
C LEU A 43 16.26 -0.06 -11.46
N ASP A 44 17.58 -0.22 -11.55
CA ASP A 44 18.18 -0.99 -12.64
C ASP A 44 17.98 -2.51 -12.44
N VAL A 45 18.46 -3.32 -13.40
CA VAL A 45 18.36 -4.78 -13.35
C VAL A 45 19.09 -5.43 -12.17
N ASN A 46 19.97 -4.68 -11.49
CA ASN A 46 20.71 -5.10 -10.30
C ASN A 46 20.16 -4.43 -9.02
N PHE A 47 18.97 -3.82 -9.08
CA PHE A 47 18.33 -3.09 -7.98
C PHE A 47 19.12 -1.88 -7.49
N ARG A 48 19.97 -1.31 -8.33
CA ARG A 48 20.61 -0.02 -8.03
C ARG A 48 19.64 1.09 -8.37
N ARG A 49 19.42 1.94 -7.38
CA ARG A 49 18.65 3.18 -7.54
C ARG A 49 19.41 4.18 -8.40
N ILE A 50 18.73 4.69 -9.42
CA ILE A 50 19.21 5.75 -10.29
C ILE A 50 18.25 6.92 -10.13
N ASP A 51 18.77 8.02 -9.61
CA ASP A 51 18.01 9.23 -9.32
C ASP A 51 18.19 10.27 -10.42
N ILE A 52 17.11 10.98 -10.74
CA ILE A 52 17.09 12.08 -11.70
C ILE A 52 16.40 13.27 -11.06
N PHE A 53 17.09 14.41 -11.10
CA PHE A 53 16.54 15.69 -10.70
C PHE A 53 16.17 16.48 -11.95
N VAL A 54 14.97 17.07 -11.92
CA VAL A 54 14.41 17.84 -13.02
C VAL A 54 14.03 19.22 -12.52
N ASP A 55 14.62 20.23 -13.12
CA ASP A 55 14.21 21.62 -12.95
C ASP A 55 13.26 21.98 -14.10
N LEU A 56 11.99 22.24 -13.78
CA LEU A 56 10.93 22.54 -14.74
C LEU A 56 10.48 24.00 -14.59
N SER A 57 10.34 24.70 -15.72
CA SER A 57 9.84 26.08 -15.76
C SER A 57 8.77 26.25 -16.83
N TYR A 58 7.71 27.01 -16.55
CA TYR A 58 6.61 27.27 -17.49
C TYR A 58 6.21 28.76 -17.56
N THR A 59 7.12 29.62 -18.02
CA THR A 59 6.80 31.03 -18.26
C THR A 59 5.90 31.18 -19.49
N ASP A 60 6.49 31.28 -20.68
CA ASP A 60 5.78 31.33 -21.97
C ASP A 60 5.70 29.95 -22.63
N THR A 61 6.70 29.11 -22.38
CA THR A 61 6.80 27.73 -22.86
C THR A 61 7.27 26.83 -21.72
N VAL A 62 6.96 25.53 -21.82
CA VAL A 62 7.49 24.53 -20.90
C VAL A 62 8.95 24.25 -21.27
N SER A 63 9.84 24.37 -20.28
CA SER A 63 11.24 24.01 -20.38
C SER A 63 11.63 23.12 -19.20
N ALA A 64 12.55 22.18 -19.43
CA ALA A 64 13.02 21.25 -18.41
C ALA A 64 14.52 21.00 -18.56
N THR A 65 15.23 21.02 -17.43
CA THR A 65 16.64 20.66 -17.34
C THR A 65 16.78 19.41 -16.48
N PHE A 66 17.48 18.40 -16.99
CA PHE A 66 17.67 17.11 -16.33
C PHE A 66 19.09 17.02 -15.77
N SER A 67 19.25 16.41 -14.60
CA SER A 67 20.58 16.10 -14.03
C SER A 67 21.34 15.05 -14.83
N GLU A 68 20.63 14.19 -15.56
CA GLU A 68 21.17 13.04 -16.29
C GLU A 68 20.84 13.09 -17.79
N ASN A 69 21.66 12.44 -18.60
CA ASN A 69 21.44 12.36 -20.04
C ASN A 69 20.45 11.23 -20.38
N LEU A 70 19.22 11.61 -20.71
CA LEU A 70 18.13 10.71 -21.09
C LEU A 70 17.82 10.76 -22.57
N ASN A 71 17.19 9.71 -23.09
CA ASN A 71 16.60 9.76 -24.43
C ASN A 71 15.35 10.67 -24.44
N GLU A 72 14.99 11.19 -25.61
CA GLU A 72 13.90 12.17 -25.74
C GLU A 72 12.51 11.63 -25.36
N GLN A 73 12.25 10.33 -25.57
CA GLN A 73 10.96 9.72 -25.17
C GLN A 73 10.79 9.68 -23.66
N GLU A 74 11.86 9.34 -22.93
CA GLU A 74 11.87 9.32 -21.47
C GLU A 74 11.78 10.74 -20.90
N LYS A 75 12.53 11.70 -21.46
CA LYS A 75 12.41 13.12 -21.08
C LYS A 75 10.97 13.61 -21.23
N GLN A 76 10.34 13.34 -22.38
CA GLN A 76 8.97 13.78 -22.63
C GLN A 76 7.97 13.12 -21.67
N HIS A 77 8.17 11.84 -21.33
CA HIS A 77 7.34 11.16 -20.34
C HIS A 77 7.45 11.82 -18.97
N ILE A 78 8.67 12.05 -18.49
CA ILE A 78 8.93 12.70 -17.19
C ILE A 78 8.34 14.11 -17.15
N ILE A 79 8.51 14.91 -18.22
CA ILE A 79 7.91 16.26 -18.29
C ILE A 79 6.39 16.16 -18.21
N ASN A 80 5.77 15.29 -19.01
CA ASN A 80 4.32 15.14 -19.01
C ASN A 80 3.78 14.70 -17.65
N ASP A 81 4.48 13.79 -16.98
CA ASP A 81 4.14 13.31 -15.66
C ASP A 81 4.27 14.42 -14.60
N ALA A 82 5.42 15.11 -14.56
CA ALA A 82 5.67 16.23 -13.66
C ALA A 82 4.61 17.34 -13.83
N LEU A 83 4.24 17.68 -15.06
CA LEU A 83 3.21 18.67 -15.33
C LEU A 83 1.83 18.26 -14.80
N ARG A 84 1.49 16.96 -14.81
CA ARG A 84 0.23 16.48 -14.22
C ARG A 84 0.23 16.68 -12.70
N HIS A 85 1.36 16.39 -12.04
CA HIS A 85 1.52 16.68 -10.61
C HIS A 85 1.42 18.18 -10.32
N VAL A 86 2.07 19.04 -11.12
CA VAL A 86 1.96 20.50 -10.98
C VAL A 86 0.50 20.97 -11.14
N ILE A 87 -0.19 20.53 -12.19
CA ILE A 87 -1.61 20.89 -12.43
C ILE A 87 -2.49 20.44 -11.26
N HIS A 88 -2.26 19.23 -10.74
CA HIS A 88 -2.99 18.72 -9.60
C HIS A 88 -2.74 19.58 -8.35
N ASN A 89 -1.48 19.80 -7.97
CA ASN A 89 -1.12 20.57 -6.77
C ASN A 89 -1.55 22.05 -6.86
N GLU A 90 -1.56 22.64 -8.04
CA GLU A 90 -2.01 24.04 -8.27
C GLU A 90 -3.54 24.19 -8.31
N SER A 91 -4.30 23.08 -8.31
CA SER A 91 -5.76 23.13 -8.20
C SER A 91 -6.27 23.43 -6.79
N TYR A 92 -5.39 23.32 -5.78
CA TYR A 92 -5.73 23.54 -4.38
C TYR A 92 -5.33 24.94 -3.90
N PRO A 93 -6.12 25.57 -3.01
CA PRO A 93 -5.74 26.83 -2.38
C PRO A 93 -4.50 26.63 -1.51
N ARG A 94 -3.64 27.64 -1.43
CA ARG A 94 -2.38 27.60 -0.66
C ARG A 94 -2.27 28.80 0.25
N LEU A 95 -1.69 28.57 1.41
CA LEU A 95 -1.44 29.60 2.41
C LEU A 95 0.05 29.69 2.73
N LEU A 96 0.80 28.59 2.62
CA LEU A 96 2.25 28.60 2.78
C LEU A 96 2.94 28.97 1.47
N HIS A 97 3.67 30.10 1.47
CA HIS A 97 4.49 30.50 0.34
C HIS A 97 5.72 29.60 0.20
N TYR A 98 6.09 29.22 -1.02
CA TYR A 98 7.17 28.25 -1.27
C TYR A 98 8.54 28.67 -0.72
N SER A 99 8.81 29.97 -0.63
CA SER A 99 10.05 30.49 -0.04
C SER A 99 10.17 30.25 1.46
N LEU A 100 9.09 29.82 2.12
CA LEU A 100 9.03 29.60 3.56
C LEU A 100 9.23 28.13 3.95
N TYR A 101 9.23 27.18 3.00
CA TYR A 101 9.32 25.75 3.30
C TYR A 101 10.54 25.41 4.18
N GLU A 102 11.73 25.87 3.81
CA GLU A 102 12.94 25.64 4.60
C GLU A 102 12.82 26.19 6.03
N SER A 103 12.37 27.45 6.16
CA SER A 103 12.21 28.10 7.46
C SER A 103 11.15 27.42 8.32
N TYR A 104 10.12 26.86 7.70
CA TYR A 104 9.04 26.15 8.37
C TYR A 104 9.51 24.78 8.88
N VAL A 105 10.23 24.02 8.06
CA VAL A 105 10.82 22.72 8.42
C VAL A 105 11.86 22.87 9.53
N ASN A 106 12.68 23.92 9.49
CA ASN A 106 13.74 24.16 10.47
C ASN A 106 13.28 24.89 11.74
N ALA A 107 12.01 25.30 11.83
CA ALA A 107 11.50 26.02 12.98
C ALA A 107 11.47 25.11 14.22
N SER A 108 11.99 25.60 15.36
CA SER A 108 11.96 24.88 16.64
C SER A 108 10.55 24.73 17.21
N VAL A 109 9.63 25.59 16.79
CA VAL A 109 8.18 25.51 17.02
C VAL A 109 7.51 25.87 15.71
N PRO A 110 6.61 25.03 15.15
CA PRO A 110 5.78 25.44 14.03
C PRO A 110 5.00 26.68 14.45
N PHE A 111 5.25 27.83 13.84
CA PHE A 111 4.41 29.00 14.06
C PHE A 111 2.99 28.67 13.56
N ASP A 112 1.95 29.25 14.20
CA ASP A 112 0.53 28.99 13.94
C ASP A 112 0.09 29.54 12.57
N THR A 113 0.75 29.11 11.50
CA THR A 113 0.31 29.29 10.14
C THR A 113 -0.83 28.32 9.91
N HIS A 114 -2.03 28.87 9.75
CA HIS A 114 -3.17 28.13 9.24
C HIS A 114 -2.82 27.68 7.82
N MET A 115 -2.32 26.46 7.68
CA MET A 115 -1.97 25.88 6.38
C MET A 115 -3.20 25.28 5.71
N SER A 116 -3.25 25.34 4.38
CA SER A 116 -4.24 24.58 3.62
C SER A 116 -3.82 23.09 3.55
N PRO A 117 -4.74 22.17 3.25
CA PRO A 117 -4.42 20.74 3.14
C PRO A 117 -3.22 20.42 2.24
N ILE A 118 -3.10 21.07 1.07
CA ILE A 118 -1.99 20.85 0.14
C ILE A 118 -0.65 21.37 0.67
N ASP A 119 -0.65 22.38 1.54
CA ASP A 119 0.59 22.94 2.08
C ASP A 119 1.35 21.91 2.93
N TYR A 120 0.64 21.04 3.66
CA TYR A 120 1.28 19.93 4.39
C TYR A 120 1.98 18.96 3.44
N ILE A 121 1.38 18.68 2.28
CA ILE A 121 1.99 17.79 1.28
C ILE A 121 3.17 18.47 0.61
N ASN A 122 3.07 19.76 0.28
CA ASN A 122 4.21 20.51 -0.26
C ASN A 122 5.41 20.53 0.72
N VAL A 123 5.16 20.60 2.03
CA VAL A 123 6.20 20.47 3.07
C VAL A 123 6.80 19.06 3.05
N LEU A 124 5.97 18.01 2.99
CA LEU A 124 6.45 16.63 2.86
C LEU A 124 7.31 16.45 1.60
N GLU A 125 6.85 16.94 0.44
CA GLU A 125 7.59 16.84 -0.82
C GLU A 125 8.92 17.60 -0.78
N TYR A 126 8.93 18.80 -0.16
CA TYR A 126 10.17 19.54 0.08
C TYR A 126 11.14 18.73 0.95
N MET A 127 10.66 18.13 2.05
CA MET A 127 11.48 17.31 2.94
C MET A 127 12.01 16.06 2.22
N LYS A 128 11.17 15.36 1.46
CA LYS A 128 11.57 14.20 0.64
C LYS A 128 12.65 14.58 -0.37
N TYR A 129 12.51 15.73 -1.04
CA TYR A 129 13.46 16.19 -2.05
C TYR A 129 14.84 16.51 -1.44
N HIS A 130 14.89 17.22 -0.31
CA HIS A 130 16.15 17.68 0.28
C HIS A 130 16.79 16.71 1.28
N HIS A 131 15.98 15.98 2.05
CA HIS A 131 16.46 15.07 3.10
C HIS A 131 16.39 13.60 2.69
N GLY A 132 15.82 13.30 1.52
CA GLY A 132 15.60 11.94 1.02
C GLY A 132 14.41 11.25 1.67
N ILE A 133 13.97 10.14 1.06
CA ILE A 133 12.87 9.31 1.56
C ILE A 133 13.44 8.24 2.48
N ASN A 134 13.33 8.47 3.79
CA ASN A 134 13.80 7.56 4.83
C ASN A 134 13.00 7.79 6.12
N ALA A 135 13.10 6.84 7.07
CA ALA A 135 12.38 6.89 8.33
C ALA A 135 12.58 8.22 9.09
N LYS A 136 13.81 8.76 9.13
CA LYS A 136 14.09 10.02 9.84
C LYS A 136 13.33 11.20 9.24
N THR A 137 13.31 11.33 7.91
CA THR A 137 12.56 12.40 7.22
C THR A 137 11.07 12.31 7.52
N ILE A 138 10.50 11.09 7.47
CA ILE A 138 9.08 10.87 7.73
C ILE A 138 8.73 11.12 9.20
N ASP A 139 9.57 10.69 10.14
CA ASP A 139 9.41 10.98 11.57
C ASP A 139 9.42 12.49 11.86
N GLU A 140 10.32 13.24 11.21
CA GLU A 140 10.37 14.69 11.33
C GLU A 140 9.13 15.37 10.75
N PHE A 141 8.62 14.88 9.62
CA PHE A 141 7.36 15.38 9.05
C PHE A 141 6.19 15.17 10.00
N TYR A 142 6.05 13.98 10.61
CA TYR A 142 4.92 13.70 11.50
C TYR A 142 4.95 14.47 12.83
N LYS A 143 6.12 14.99 13.26
CA LYS A 143 6.20 15.96 14.37
C LYS A 143 5.47 17.26 14.05
N ILE A 144 5.34 17.62 12.78
CA ILE A 144 4.58 18.78 12.30
C ILE A 144 3.14 18.37 12.01
N PHE A 145 2.96 17.25 11.29
CA PHE A 145 1.67 16.83 10.78
C PHE A 145 0.68 16.40 11.87
N VAL A 146 1.09 15.58 12.84
CA VAL A 146 0.17 15.04 13.87
C VAL A 146 -0.45 16.16 14.73
N PRO A 147 0.32 17.14 15.25
CA PRO A 147 -0.27 18.28 15.97
C PRO A 147 -1.25 19.08 15.10
N ALA A 148 -0.94 19.28 13.83
CA ALA A 148 -1.82 20.01 12.91
C ALA A 148 -3.16 19.28 12.68
N MET A 149 -3.11 17.97 12.46
CA MET A 149 -4.32 17.13 12.33
C MET A 149 -5.15 17.18 13.61
N LYS A 150 -4.51 17.11 14.79
CA LYS A 150 -5.19 17.28 16.08
C LYS A 150 -5.91 18.63 16.18
N HIS A 151 -5.26 19.73 15.79
CA HIS A 151 -5.88 21.06 15.79
C HIS A 151 -7.05 21.19 14.82
N LEU A 152 -6.96 20.62 13.62
CA LEU A 152 -8.09 20.57 12.67
C LEU A 152 -9.30 19.86 13.29
N ARG A 153 -9.08 18.73 13.94
CA ARG A 153 -10.13 17.97 14.63
C ARG A 153 -10.73 18.76 15.80
N GLU A 154 -9.90 19.32 16.68
CA GLU A 154 -10.37 20.11 17.85
C GLU A 154 -11.22 21.32 17.43
N ARG A 155 -10.91 21.91 16.28
CA ARG A 155 -11.70 23.01 15.68
C ARG A 155 -12.85 22.53 14.79
N LYS A 156 -13.16 21.22 14.79
CA LYS A 156 -14.21 20.57 13.98
C LYS A 156 -14.08 20.85 12.47
N ARG A 157 -12.86 21.09 11.98
CA ARG A 157 -12.56 21.26 10.55
C ARG A 157 -12.38 19.90 9.89
N TYR A 158 -13.41 19.06 9.98
CA TYR A 158 -13.37 17.66 9.53
C TYR A 158 -13.16 17.51 8.02
N ASP A 159 -13.71 18.41 7.22
CA ASP A 159 -13.50 18.43 5.76
C ASP A 159 -12.01 18.64 5.41
N ALA A 160 -11.38 19.67 5.99
CA ALA A 160 -9.95 19.94 5.79
C ALA A 160 -9.06 18.81 6.34
N TYR A 161 -9.44 18.19 7.47
CA TYR A 161 -8.75 17.04 8.03
C TYR A 161 -8.75 15.88 7.02
N LEU A 162 -9.91 15.50 6.50
CA LEU A 162 -10.02 14.37 5.57
C LEU A 162 -9.40 14.69 4.21
N GLU A 163 -9.54 15.91 3.70
CA GLU A 163 -8.83 16.33 2.48
C GLU A 163 -7.32 16.23 2.63
N THR A 164 -6.78 16.59 3.80
CA THR A 164 -5.34 16.45 4.09
C THR A 164 -4.91 14.98 4.11
N LEU A 165 -5.75 14.08 4.65
CA LEU A 165 -5.48 12.64 4.60
C LEU A 165 -5.54 12.06 3.19
N ILE A 166 -6.52 12.47 2.38
CA ILE A 166 -6.64 12.06 0.98
C ILE A 166 -5.36 12.45 0.23
N LEU A 167 -4.92 13.70 0.38
CA LEU A 167 -3.72 14.19 -0.27
C LEU A 167 -2.46 13.47 0.22
N LEU A 168 -2.37 13.16 1.51
CA LEU A 168 -1.27 12.35 2.05
C LEU A 168 -1.28 10.94 1.44
N PHE A 169 -2.43 10.28 1.41
CA PHE A 169 -2.58 8.95 0.83
C PHE A 169 -2.34 8.92 -0.67
N GLN A 170 -2.56 10.01 -1.39
CA GLN A 170 -2.23 10.12 -2.81
C GLN A 170 -0.73 10.40 -3.05
N ASN A 171 -0.02 10.96 -2.07
CA ASN A 171 1.40 11.30 -2.17
C ASN A 171 2.35 10.16 -1.75
N ILE A 172 1.89 9.23 -0.91
CA ILE A 172 2.71 8.10 -0.46
C ILE A 172 2.95 7.14 -1.63
N LEU A 173 4.20 6.69 -1.76
CA LEU A 173 4.55 5.64 -2.71
C LEU A 173 4.20 4.26 -2.16
N TYR A 174 3.19 3.63 -2.77
CA TYR A 174 2.81 2.24 -2.56
C TYR A 174 3.36 1.33 -3.67
N GLU A 175 4.44 1.74 -4.34
CA GLU A 175 4.98 0.94 -5.45
C GLU A 175 5.26 -0.49 -4.98
N ASN A 176 4.74 -1.44 -5.76
CA ASN A 176 4.78 -2.87 -5.47
C ASN A 176 3.79 -3.39 -4.42
N GLU A 177 2.62 -2.76 -4.31
CA GLU A 177 1.40 -3.42 -3.79
C GLU A 177 1.14 -4.80 -4.46
N TRP A 178 0.31 -5.63 -3.83
CA TRP A 178 0.07 -7.03 -4.24
C TRP A 178 -0.27 -7.25 -5.72
N ASP A 179 -0.82 -6.24 -6.40
CA ASP A 179 -1.22 -6.30 -7.81
C ASP A 179 -0.29 -5.50 -8.77
N SER A 180 0.95 -5.19 -8.35
CA SER A 180 1.88 -4.45 -9.22
C SER A 180 2.54 -5.34 -10.29
N ASN A 181 2.82 -4.76 -11.45
CA ASN A 181 3.53 -5.43 -12.55
C ASN A 181 5.05 -5.58 -12.33
N SER A 182 5.59 -5.06 -11.23
CA SER A 182 7.02 -5.11 -10.90
C SER A 182 7.27 -6.22 -9.89
N THR A 183 8.15 -7.17 -10.26
CA THR A 183 8.17 -8.51 -9.66
C THR A 183 9.32 -8.76 -8.70
N LYS A 184 10.13 -7.76 -8.35
CA LYS A 184 11.43 -8.05 -7.72
C LYS A 184 11.86 -7.17 -6.55
N TYR A 185 11.27 -5.98 -6.36
CA TYR A 185 11.61 -5.11 -5.24
C TYR A 185 10.36 -4.39 -4.77
N LEU A 186 10.24 -4.14 -3.47
CA LEU A 186 9.18 -3.35 -2.88
C LEU A 186 9.76 -2.01 -2.50
N ASP A 187 9.27 -0.91 -3.08
CA ASP A 187 9.53 0.38 -2.45
C ASP A 187 8.75 0.40 -1.14
N THR A 188 9.43 0.85 -0.09
CA THR A 188 8.98 0.72 1.28
C THR A 188 8.64 2.08 1.89
N GLU A 189 8.52 3.15 1.09
CA GLU A 189 8.14 4.46 1.63
C GLU A 189 6.93 4.35 2.57
N TYR A 190 5.83 3.73 2.12
CA TYR A 190 4.63 3.59 2.92
C TYR A 190 4.89 2.94 4.29
N GLN A 191 5.92 2.09 4.43
CA GLN A 191 6.28 1.45 5.71
C GLN A 191 6.69 2.48 6.76
N TYR A 192 7.37 3.55 6.35
CA TYR A 192 7.71 4.66 7.25
C TYR A 192 6.47 5.42 7.74
N HIS A 193 5.36 5.37 6.99
CA HIS A 193 4.10 6.01 7.36
C HIS A 193 3.17 5.13 8.21
N LEU A 194 3.36 3.80 8.22
CA LEU A 194 2.43 2.83 8.82
C LEU A 194 2.03 3.18 10.26
N TYR A 195 3.01 3.40 11.14
CA TYR A 195 2.74 3.69 12.55
C TYR A 195 1.86 4.93 12.72
N TYR A 196 2.17 6.01 12.01
CA TYR A 196 1.45 7.27 12.14
C TYR A 196 0.05 7.20 11.53
N ILE A 197 -0.08 6.58 10.35
CA ILE A 197 -1.39 6.43 9.71
C ILE A 197 -2.28 5.53 10.55
N ARG A 198 -1.76 4.45 11.14
CA ARG A 198 -2.50 3.61 12.07
C ARG A 198 -3.12 4.43 13.20
N GLU A 199 -2.33 5.27 13.87
CA GLU A 199 -2.81 6.13 14.97
C GLU A 199 -3.86 7.15 14.49
N ILE A 200 -3.66 7.73 13.30
CA ILE A 200 -4.59 8.67 12.68
C ILE A 200 -5.91 7.98 12.32
N ILE A 201 -5.87 6.78 11.74
CA ILE A 201 -7.06 6.02 11.36
C ILE A 201 -7.83 5.56 12.59
N ARG A 202 -7.16 5.16 13.67
CA ARG A 202 -7.81 4.89 14.95
C ARG A 202 -8.63 6.10 15.41
N VAL A 203 -8.06 7.31 15.32
CA VAL A 203 -8.78 8.55 15.66
C VAL A 203 -10.00 8.80 14.75
N VAL A 204 -9.89 8.51 13.44
CA VAL A 204 -11.01 8.62 12.50
C VAL A 204 -12.13 7.65 12.87
N CYS A 205 -11.78 6.39 13.18
CA CYS A 205 -12.74 5.38 13.62
C CYS A 205 -13.41 5.76 14.95
N ASP A 206 -12.65 6.27 15.93
CA ASP A 206 -13.16 6.70 17.23
C ASP A 206 -14.20 7.84 17.12
N HIS A 207 -14.11 8.68 16.08
CA HIS A 207 -14.98 9.83 15.86
C HIS A 207 -15.76 9.73 14.54
N LEU A 208 -16.03 8.50 14.08
CA LEU A 208 -16.54 8.26 12.73
C LEU A 208 -17.86 9.00 12.44
N GLU A 209 -18.77 9.07 13.42
CA GLU A 209 -20.07 9.74 13.26
C GLU A 209 -19.94 11.26 13.03
N ASP A 210 -18.96 11.90 13.68
CA ASP A 210 -18.67 13.33 13.52
C ASP A 210 -18.15 13.62 12.10
N TYR A 211 -17.21 12.79 11.63
CA TYR A 211 -16.68 12.86 10.27
C TYR A 211 -17.78 12.59 9.24
N PHE A 212 -18.60 11.55 9.46
CA PHE A 212 -19.66 11.17 8.53
C PHE A 212 -20.75 12.23 8.42
N SER A 213 -21.16 12.84 9.54
CA SER A 213 -22.20 13.87 9.54
C SER A 213 -21.76 15.19 8.90
N THR A 214 -20.47 15.52 8.98
CA THR A 214 -19.94 16.82 8.52
C THR A 214 -19.25 16.77 7.16
N ALA A 215 -18.58 15.65 6.85
CA ALA A 215 -17.69 15.53 5.69
C ALA A 215 -17.79 14.13 5.06
N LYS A 216 -19.03 13.63 4.89
CA LYS A 216 -19.35 12.30 4.35
C LYS A 216 -18.55 11.92 3.11
N GLU A 217 -18.58 12.74 2.07
CA GLU A 217 -17.98 12.40 0.77
C GLU A 217 -16.46 12.21 0.88
N ARG A 218 -15.79 13.06 1.67
CA ARG A 218 -14.35 12.93 1.94
C ARG A 218 -14.04 11.69 2.77
N LEU A 219 -14.89 11.34 3.74
CA LEU A 219 -14.71 10.13 4.54
C LEU A 219 -14.82 8.87 3.66
N LEU A 220 -15.79 8.84 2.76
CA LEU A 220 -15.96 7.77 1.80
C LEU A 220 -14.76 7.65 0.86
N GLU A 221 -14.19 8.77 0.41
CA GLU A 221 -12.96 8.79 -0.41
C GLU A 221 -11.74 8.25 0.36
N VAL A 222 -11.56 8.62 1.64
CA VAL A 222 -10.49 8.07 2.50
C VAL A 222 -10.60 6.55 2.62
N ILE A 223 -11.81 6.04 2.91
CA ILE A 223 -12.07 4.60 3.06
C ILE A 223 -11.82 3.87 1.73
N GLU A 224 -12.28 4.44 0.61
CA GLU A 224 -12.05 3.89 -0.72
C GLU A 224 -10.56 3.81 -1.06
N LEU A 225 -9.77 4.84 -0.76
CA LEU A 225 -8.32 4.82 -0.95
C LEU A 225 -7.65 3.71 -0.13
N LEU A 226 -8.02 3.57 1.15
CA LEU A 226 -7.52 2.48 1.99
C LEU A 226 -7.89 1.11 1.41
N CYS A 227 -9.12 0.92 0.92
CA CYS A 227 -9.49 -0.34 0.26
C CYS A 227 -8.64 -0.62 -0.98
N LYS A 228 -8.20 0.39 -1.74
CA LYS A 228 -7.34 0.20 -2.93
C LYS A 228 -5.90 -0.19 -2.58
N TRP A 229 -5.38 0.25 -1.43
CA TRP A 229 -4.03 -0.07 -0.96
C TRP A 229 -4.08 -1.30 -0.03
N GLU A 230 -4.31 -2.48 -0.63
CA GLU A 230 -4.70 -3.66 0.14
C GLU A 230 -3.64 -4.12 1.14
N ARG A 231 -2.37 -4.27 0.73
CA ARG A 231 -1.31 -4.72 1.63
C ARG A 231 -1.08 -3.71 2.75
N PHE A 232 -1.00 -2.42 2.40
CA PHE A 232 -0.93 -1.33 3.37
C PHE A 232 -2.06 -1.40 4.39
N THR A 233 -3.31 -1.53 3.93
CA THR A 233 -4.48 -1.51 4.81
C THR A 233 -4.58 -2.77 5.65
N PHE A 234 -4.18 -3.93 5.13
CA PHE A 234 -4.05 -5.14 5.93
C PHE A 234 -3.06 -4.98 7.09
N ALA A 235 -1.95 -4.25 6.89
CA ALA A 235 -0.98 -3.96 7.95
C ALA A 235 -1.55 -3.08 9.08
N ILE A 236 -2.62 -2.33 8.83
CA ILE A 236 -3.34 -1.52 9.84
C ILE A 236 -4.76 -2.04 10.13
N MET A 237 -5.08 -3.26 9.70
CA MET A 237 -6.46 -3.81 9.76
C MET A 237 -6.99 -3.94 11.18
N THR A 238 -6.11 -4.10 12.17
CA THR A 238 -6.54 -4.16 13.58
C THR A 238 -7.26 -2.89 14.03
N ASP A 239 -6.82 -1.71 13.56
CA ASP A 239 -7.45 -0.43 13.86
C ASP A 239 -8.51 -0.07 12.81
N PHE A 240 -8.23 -0.30 11.53
CA PHE A 240 -9.19 0.00 10.47
C PHE A 240 -10.43 -0.90 10.52
N GLY A 241 -10.28 -2.16 10.94
CA GLY A 241 -11.36 -3.13 11.12
C GLY A 241 -12.38 -2.71 12.18
N ALA A 242 -12.01 -1.82 13.11
CA ALA A 242 -12.94 -1.22 14.08
C ALA A 242 -14.08 -0.45 13.40
N LEU A 243 -13.91 -0.06 12.12
CA LEU A 243 -14.97 0.48 11.29
C LEU A 243 -16.24 -0.40 11.33
N THR A 244 -16.08 -1.73 11.32
CA THR A 244 -17.20 -2.69 11.34
C THR A 244 -18.05 -2.64 12.61
N LEU A 245 -17.50 -2.07 13.69
CA LEU A 245 -18.19 -1.89 14.98
C LEU A 245 -18.96 -0.57 15.04
N SER A 246 -18.89 0.26 14.00
CA SER A 246 -19.56 1.54 13.95
C SER A 246 -21.07 1.42 13.72
N ASN A 247 -21.76 2.56 13.79
CA ASN A 247 -23.20 2.62 13.61
C ASN A 247 -23.65 2.01 12.27
N VAL A 248 -24.69 1.17 12.33
CA VAL A 248 -25.30 0.48 11.18
C VAL A 248 -25.60 1.43 10.02
N HIS A 249 -26.06 2.66 10.29
CA HIS A 249 -26.34 3.64 9.24
C HIS A 249 -25.07 4.05 8.49
N VAL A 250 -23.98 4.31 9.21
CA VAL A 250 -22.69 4.71 8.64
C VAL A 250 -22.10 3.55 7.84
N MET A 251 -22.09 2.34 8.41
CA MET A 251 -21.59 1.15 7.72
C MET A 251 -22.35 0.83 6.44
N ASN A 252 -23.68 0.91 6.46
CA ASN A 252 -24.47 0.67 5.26
C ASN A 252 -24.17 1.69 4.15
N ALA A 253 -23.94 2.96 4.51
CA ALA A 253 -23.56 3.98 3.54
C ALA A 253 -22.15 3.73 2.94
N ILE A 254 -21.18 3.31 3.77
CA ILE A 254 -19.84 2.92 3.32
C ILE A 254 -19.93 1.72 2.37
N ILE A 255 -20.66 0.67 2.76
CA ILE A 255 -20.83 -0.53 1.93
C ILE A 255 -21.49 -0.18 0.60
N ALA A 256 -22.53 0.67 0.60
CA ALA A 256 -23.18 1.10 -0.64
C ALA A 256 -22.20 1.80 -1.57
N HIS A 257 -21.40 2.74 -1.05
CA HIS A 257 -20.36 3.45 -1.82
C HIS A 257 -19.30 2.50 -2.39
N LEU A 258 -18.80 1.56 -1.58
CA LEU A 258 -17.75 0.63 -2.00
C LEU A 258 -18.27 -0.39 -3.04
N ARG A 259 -19.51 -0.85 -2.93
CA ARG A 259 -20.13 -1.77 -3.90
C ARG A 259 -20.25 -1.22 -5.31
N GLU A 260 -20.36 0.10 -5.45
CA GLU A 260 -20.42 0.74 -6.77
C GLU A 260 -19.07 0.71 -7.50
N LYS A 261 -17.96 0.49 -6.76
CA LYS A 261 -16.60 0.68 -7.27
C LYS A 261 -15.71 -0.56 -7.15
N LEU A 262 -16.00 -1.44 -6.21
CA LEU A 262 -15.18 -2.59 -5.85
C LEU A 262 -15.98 -3.88 -5.90
N VAL A 263 -15.29 -4.96 -6.26
CA VAL A 263 -15.87 -6.30 -6.38
C VAL A 263 -15.57 -7.09 -5.11
N LEU A 264 -16.59 -7.73 -4.55
CA LEU A 264 -16.43 -8.65 -3.42
C LEU A 264 -15.87 -9.99 -3.88
N TYR A 265 -15.03 -10.59 -3.04
CA TYR A 265 -14.67 -12.01 -3.14
C TYR A 265 -15.92 -12.87 -2.97
N ASP A 266 -16.04 -13.94 -3.75
CA ASP A 266 -17.07 -14.97 -3.57
C ASP A 266 -16.38 -16.33 -3.57
N LYS A 267 -16.63 -17.14 -2.55
CA LYS A 267 -16.08 -18.50 -2.44
C LYS A 267 -16.51 -19.40 -3.59
N GLU A 268 -17.70 -19.19 -4.15
CA GLU A 268 -18.20 -19.96 -5.30
C GLU A 268 -17.52 -19.55 -6.62
N ASP A 269 -16.87 -18.38 -6.66
CA ASP A 269 -16.06 -17.89 -7.78
C ASP A 269 -14.63 -17.54 -7.33
N ASP A 270 -13.96 -18.50 -6.69
CA ASP A 270 -12.62 -18.34 -6.11
C ASP A 270 -11.51 -18.05 -7.14
N ARG A 271 -11.85 -18.08 -8.43
CA ARG A 271 -10.94 -17.80 -9.56
C ARG A 271 -10.94 -16.33 -9.97
N ASN A 272 -11.89 -15.54 -9.49
CA ASN A 272 -11.93 -14.12 -9.81
C ASN A 272 -10.77 -13.40 -9.10
N THR A 273 -9.80 -12.95 -9.89
CA THR A 273 -8.62 -12.23 -9.37
C THR A 273 -8.86 -10.73 -9.21
N ASN A 274 -9.96 -10.19 -9.75
CA ASN A 274 -10.31 -8.77 -9.69
C ASN A 274 -11.23 -8.47 -8.50
N VAL A 275 -10.87 -8.98 -7.33
CA VAL A 275 -11.62 -8.82 -6.08
C VAL A 275 -10.85 -7.92 -5.13
N ASN A 276 -11.57 -7.13 -4.34
CA ASN A 276 -10.96 -6.33 -3.29
C ASN A 276 -11.08 -7.06 -1.94
N LEU A 277 -9.99 -7.62 -1.48
CA LEU A 277 -9.88 -8.40 -0.24
C LEU A 277 -10.11 -7.53 1.00
N VAL A 278 -9.66 -6.27 1.03
CA VAL A 278 -9.92 -5.38 2.18
C VAL A 278 -11.41 -5.13 2.33
N PHE A 279 -12.10 -4.74 1.25
CA PHE A 279 -13.54 -4.52 1.28
C PHE A 279 -14.29 -5.81 1.61
N SER A 280 -13.88 -6.94 1.01
CA SER A 280 -14.48 -8.24 1.30
C SER A 280 -14.32 -8.65 2.77
N TYR A 281 -13.14 -8.43 3.35
CA TYR A 281 -12.84 -8.70 4.75
C TYR A 281 -13.80 -7.93 5.67
N LEU A 282 -13.90 -6.61 5.47
CA LEU A 282 -14.81 -5.75 6.26
C LEU A 282 -16.28 -6.12 6.06
N TYR A 283 -16.68 -6.35 4.82
CA TYR A 283 -18.07 -6.66 4.47
C TYR A 283 -18.53 -7.97 5.12
N TYR A 284 -17.74 -9.04 4.99
CA TYR A 284 -18.11 -10.36 5.51
C TYR A 284 -18.07 -10.44 7.03
N ILE A 285 -17.16 -9.70 7.69
CA ILE A 285 -17.25 -9.50 9.14
C ILE A 285 -18.58 -8.82 9.50
N TYR A 286 -18.91 -7.71 8.84
CA TYR A 286 -20.10 -6.93 9.18
C TYR A 286 -21.41 -7.71 9.00
N ILE A 287 -21.53 -8.50 7.93
CA ILE A 287 -22.72 -9.35 7.70
C ILE A 287 -22.67 -10.70 8.42
N ASN A 288 -21.61 -10.98 9.18
CA ASN A 288 -21.36 -12.25 9.88
C ASN A 288 -21.37 -13.49 8.96
N ASP A 289 -20.80 -13.38 7.77
CA ASP A 289 -20.61 -14.51 6.84
C ASP A 289 -19.20 -15.09 7.01
N TYR A 290 -19.11 -16.10 7.89
CA TYR A 290 -17.84 -16.73 8.22
C TYR A 290 -17.21 -17.48 7.03
N ASP A 291 -18.01 -18.09 6.15
CA ASP A 291 -17.47 -18.91 5.06
C ASP A 291 -16.75 -18.06 4.02
N ASN A 292 -17.37 -16.95 3.60
CA ASN A 292 -16.73 -16.03 2.68
C ASN A 292 -15.60 -15.25 3.34
N TYR A 293 -15.76 -14.83 4.61
CA TYR A 293 -14.68 -14.23 5.39
C TYR A 293 -13.43 -15.12 5.42
N TYR A 294 -13.61 -16.40 5.76
CA TYR A 294 -12.51 -17.36 5.81
C TYR A 294 -11.86 -17.59 4.44
N GLY A 295 -12.66 -17.52 3.36
CA GLY A 295 -12.16 -17.48 1.99
C GLY A 295 -11.24 -16.29 1.71
N VAL A 296 -11.62 -15.09 2.15
CA VAL A 296 -10.79 -13.87 2.05
C VAL A 296 -9.47 -14.05 2.78
N VAL A 297 -9.49 -14.55 4.02
CA VAL A 297 -8.26 -14.77 4.82
C VAL A 297 -7.32 -15.74 4.09
N LYS A 298 -7.84 -16.83 3.51
CA LYS A 298 -7.03 -17.74 2.67
C LYS A 298 -6.44 -17.03 1.44
N CYS A 299 -7.20 -16.17 0.77
CA CYS A 299 -6.69 -15.39 -0.37
C CYS A 299 -5.56 -14.43 0.04
N VAL A 300 -5.67 -13.81 1.22
CA VAL A 300 -4.61 -12.98 1.79
C VAL A 300 -3.34 -13.79 2.04
N PHE A 301 -3.44 -14.95 2.71
CA PHE A 301 -2.27 -15.82 2.92
C PHE A 301 -1.64 -16.29 1.60
N ARG A 302 -2.44 -16.57 0.56
CA ARG A 302 -1.90 -16.88 -0.78
C ARG A 302 -1.08 -15.72 -1.35
N ARG A 303 -1.56 -14.47 -1.24
CA ARG A 303 -0.82 -13.28 -1.69
C ARG A 303 0.49 -13.10 -0.92
N ILE A 304 0.45 -13.24 0.41
CA ILE A 304 1.64 -13.21 1.29
C ILE A 304 2.67 -14.26 0.85
N MET A 305 2.24 -15.51 0.65
CA MET A 305 3.12 -16.60 0.22
C MET A 305 3.71 -16.34 -1.18
N ASN A 306 2.90 -15.89 -2.13
CA ASN A 306 3.37 -15.58 -3.48
C ASN A 306 4.44 -14.48 -3.50
N ASN A 307 4.30 -13.47 -2.64
CA ASN A 307 5.28 -12.40 -2.52
C ASN A 307 6.59 -12.85 -1.88
N MET A 308 6.54 -13.70 -0.86
CA MET A 308 7.76 -14.26 -0.27
C MET A 308 8.59 -15.07 -1.28
N LEU A 309 7.96 -15.62 -2.32
CA LEU A 309 8.65 -16.33 -3.41
C LEU A 309 9.33 -15.39 -4.40
N SER A 310 8.71 -14.23 -4.67
CA SER A 310 9.09 -13.35 -5.77
C SER A 310 9.94 -12.16 -5.34
N LEU A 311 9.82 -11.71 -4.08
CA LEU A 311 10.38 -10.44 -3.62
C LEU A 311 11.55 -10.64 -2.66
N ALA A 312 12.56 -9.78 -2.79
CA ALA A 312 13.76 -9.82 -1.96
C ALA A 312 13.53 -9.31 -0.52
N ASP A 313 12.50 -8.50 -0.28
CA ASP A 313 12.15 -7.92 1.02
C ASP A 313 10.70 -8.28 1.40
N SER A 314 10.51 -9.42 2.06
CA SER A 314 9.18 -9.92 2.42
C SER A 314 8.87 -9.83 3.93
N ASP A 315 9.69 -9.09 4.69
CA ASP A 315 9.57 -8.98 6.15
C ASP A 315 8.20 -8.42 6.57
N LEU A 316 7.66 -7.46 5.81
CA LEU A 316 6.33 -6.93 6.09
C LEU A 316 5.22 -7.97 5.83
N ASP A 317 5.30 -8.75 4.75
CA ASP A 317 4.30 -9.79 4.47
C ASP A 317 4.36 -10.90 5.54
N LEU A 318 5.56 -11.19 6.07
CA LEU A 318 5.73 -12.11 7.18
C LEU A 318 5.11 -11.55 8.47
N ALA A 319 5.37 -10.28 8.79
CA ALA A 319 4.78 -9.60 9.94
C ALA A 319 3.25 -9.57 9.84
N LEU A 320 2.71 -9.25 8.66
CA LEU A 320 1.28 -9.25 8.37
C LEU A 320 0.68 -10.65 8.55
N GLY A 321 1.30 -11.67 7.96
CA GLY A 321 0.87 -13.06 8.10
C GLY A 321 0.83 -13.50 9.56
N ASN A 322 1.87 -13.18 10.32
CA ASN A 322 1.91 -13.48 11.76
C ASN A 322 0.81 -12.74 12.55
N SER A 323 0.51 -11.48 12.21
CA SER A 323 -0.59 -10.74 12.82
C SER A 323 -1.93 -11.39 12.53
N LEU A 324 -2.17 -11.85 11.30
CA LEU A 324 -3.41 -12.55 10.93
C LEU A 324 -3.51 -13.92 11.60
N LEU A 325 -2.40 -14.63 11.81
CA LEU A 325 -2.42 -15.89 12.56
C LEU A 325 -2.80 -15.70 14.03
N GLN A 326 -2.46 -14.55 14.62
CA GLN A 326 -2.87 -14.22 15.99
C GLN A 326 -4.37 -13.97 16.09
N SER A 327 -5.00 -13.37 15.08
CA SER A 327 -6.45 -13.10 15.05
C SER A 327 -7.27 -14.31 14.61
N ASP A 328 -6.87 -14.96 13.52
CA ASP A 328 -7.67 -15.96 12.79
C ASP A 328 -7.23 -17.41 13.06
N GLY A 329 -6.10 -17.59 13.75
CA GLY A 329 -5.58 -18.89 14.16
C GLY A 329 -4.84 -19.65 13.05
N TYR A 330 -4.14 -20.71 13.47
CA TYR A 330 -3.29 -21.51 12.57
C TYR A 330 -4.07 -22.51 11.70
N GLY A 331 -5.37 -22.72 11.97
CA GLY A 331 -6.22 -23.62 11.19
C GLY A 331 -6.29 -23.24 9.71
N VAL A 332 -6.25 -21.93 9.41
CA VAL A 332 -6.27 -21.42 8.03
C VAL A 332 -5.10 -21.90 7.20
N LEU A 333 -3.92 -22.04 7.79
CA LEU A 333 -2.75 -22.55 7.08
C LEU A 333 -2.90 -24.05 6.79
N ILE A 334 -3.46 -24.81 7.72
CA ILE A 334 -3.69 -26.24 7.54
C ILE A 334 -4.73 -26.47 6.44
N ASP A 335 -5.82 -25.70 6.43
CA ASP A 335 -6.84 -25.79 5.39
C ASP A 335 -6.32 -25.36 4.02
N LEU A 336 -5.46 -24.32 4.00
CA LEU A 336 -4.80 -23.90 2.78
C LEU A 336 -3.89 -25.01 2.24
N PHE A 337 -3.06 -25.61 3.10
CA PHE A 337 -2.24 -26.77 2.76
C PHE A 337 -3.09 -27.95 2.26
N ASN A 338 -4.21 -28.25 2.90
CA ASN A 338 -5.08 -29.35 2.50
C ASN A 338 -5.82 -29.08 1.18
N THR A 339 -5.88 -27.82 0.72
CA THR A 339 -6.51 -27.44 -0.54
C THR A 339 -5.64 -27.79 -1.75
N ASP A 340 -4.33 -27.51 -1.68
CA ASP A 340 -3.42 -27.63 -2.83
C ASP A 340 -2.14 -28.45 -2.56
N TYR A 341 -1.95 -28.93 -1.32
CA TYR A 341 -0.73 -29.56 -0.82
C TYR A 341 0.53 -28.73 -1.05
N ASN A 342 0.41 -27.40 -1.07
CA ASN A 342 1.54 -26.51 -1.26
C ASN A 342 2.41 -26.45 0.00
N THR A 343 3.51 -27.21 -0.02
CA THR A 343 4.47 -27.29 1.09
C THR A 343 5.18 -25.98 1.40
N PHE A 344 5.16 -25.00 0.48
CA PHE A 344 5.81 -23.71 0.67
C PHE A 344 5.23 -22.93 1.86
N ILE A 345 3.98 -23.20 2.23
CA ILE A 345 3.37 -22.61 3.42
C ILE A 345 4.20 -22.84 4.69
N PHE A 346 4.84 -23.99 4.81
CA PHE A 346 5.69 -24.35 5.95
C PHE A 346 7.11 -23.79 5.85
N THR A 347 7.49 -23.25 4.69
CA THR A 347 8.69 -22.44 4.52
C THR A 347 8.44 -21.02 4.99
N CYS A 348 7.30 -20.41 4.62
CA CYS A 348 6.87 -19.10 5.10
C CYS A 348 6.58 -19.08 6.60
N PHE A 349 5.84 -20.10 7.07
CA PHE A 349 5.41 -20.25 8.44
C PHE A 349 5.94 -21.59 8.97
N PRO A 350 7.13 -21.63 9.58
CA PRO A 350 7.76 -22.87 10.01
C PRO A 350 6.89 -23.67 10.99
N ILE A 351 6.76 -24.99 10.81
CA ILE A 351 5.95 -25.88 11.69
C ILE A 351 6.30 -25.69 13.18
N LYS A 352 7.57 -25.41 13.48
CA LYS A 352 8.03 -25.11 14.86
C LYS A 352 7.32 -23.93 15.52
N SER A 353 6.82 -22.95 14.76
CA SER A 353 6.09 -21.78 15.28
C SER A 353 4.62 -22.08 15.56
N PHE A 354 4.09 -23.21 15.09
CA PHE A 354 2.72 -23.62 15.39
C PHE A 354 2.59 -24.08 16.85
N PRO A 355 1.44 -23.81 17.50
CA PRO A 355 1.10 -24.41 18.79
C PRO A 355 1.20 -25.93 18.74
N SER A 356 1.64 -26.55 19.84
CA SER A 356 1.95 -27.98 19.90
C SER A 356 0.77 -28.89 19.53
N GLU A 357 -0.46 -28.44 19.79
CA GLU A 357 -1.70 -29.16 19.46
C GLU A 357 -1.93 -29.38 17.96
N TYR A 358 -1.38 -28.51 17.09
CA TYR A 358 -1.53 -28.65 15.64
C TYR A 358 -0.52 -29.62 15.03
N ARG A 359 0.60 -29.89 15.72
CA ARG A 359 1.71 -30.70 15.20
C ARG A 359 1.29 -32.14 14.82
N PRO A 360 0.46 -32.86 15.59
CA PRO A 360 -0.04 -34.18 15.19
C PRO A 360 -0.88 -34.15 13.91
N GLN A 361 -1.73 -33.13 13.75
CA GLN A 361 -2.58 -32.96 12.58
C GLN A 361 -1.74 -32.64 11.34
N ILE A 362 -0.81 -31.69 11.44
CA ILE A 362 0.12 -31.33 10.36
C ILE A 362 0.90 -32.56 9.89
N ARG A 363 1.41 -33.38 10.82
CA ARG A 363 2.10 -34.63 10.48
C ARG A 363 1.20 -35.58 9.69
N LYS A 364 -0.04 -35.78 10.14
CA LYS A 364 -1.02 -36.65 9.47
C LYS A 364 -1.30 -36.17 8.05
N ASP A 365 -1.47 -34.86 7.87
CA ASP A 365 -1.75 -34.24 6.58
C ASP A 365 -0.55 -34.31 5.62
N LEU A 366 0.68 -34.11 6.12
CA LEU A 366 1.91 -34.33 5.34
C LEU A 366 2.02 -35.79 4.87
N VAL A 367 1.72 -36.77 5.73
CA VAL A 367 1.71 -38.20 5.33
C VAL A 367 0.62 -38.49 4.30
N ALA A 368 -0.56 -37.88 4.44
CA ALA A 368 -1.63 -38.00 3.45
C ALA A 368 -1.22 -37.41 2.09
N ALA A 369 -0.54 -36.25 2.10
CA ALA A 369 0.00 -35.61 0.91
C ALA A 369 1.02 -36.49 0.18
N ILE A 370 1.91 -37.21 0.89
CA ILE A 370 2.82 -38.18 0.28
C ILE A 370 2.04 -39.25 -0.49
N ARG A 371 0.98 -39.81 0.12
CA ARG A 371 0.16 -40.84 -0.52
C ARG A 371 -0.53 -40.30 -1.78
N PHE A 372 -1.03 -39.07 -1.71
CA PHE A 372 -1.63 -38.38 -2.85
C PHE A 372 -0.64 -38.22 -4.01
N PHE A 373 0.56 -37.69 -3.74
CA PHE A 373 1.58 -37.52 -4.79
C PHE A 373 2.13 -38.85 -5.29
N ALA A 374 2.30 -39.85 -4.43
CA ALA A 374 2.76 -41.18 -4.83
C ALA A 374 1.77 -41.83 -5.83
N GLY A 375 0.47 -41.71 -5.58
CA GLY A 375 -0.57 -42.18 -6.52
C GLY A 375 -0.55 -41.44 -7.87
N ARG A 376 -0.04 -40.20 -7.92
CA ARG A 376 0.11 -39.44 -9.17
C ARG A 376 1.38 -39.78 -9.95
N MET A 377 2.35 -40.49 -9.36
CA MET A 377 3.62 -40.84 -10.01
C MET A 377 3.46 -41.83 -11.18
N GLU A 378 2.36 -42.59 -11.19
CA GLU A 378 2.03 -43.48 -12.30
C GLU A 378 1.75 -42.71 -13.60
N ASN A 379 1.31 -41.45 -13.49
CA ASN A 379 1.07 -40.59 -14.63
C ASN A 379 2.36 -39.84 -15.04
N GLU A 380 2.87 -40.11 -16.24
CA GLU A 380 4.09 -39.49 -16.78
C GLU A 380 4.07 -37.96 -16.72
N LYS A 381 2.91 -37.32 -16.93
CA LYS A 381 2.76 -35.86 -16.90
C LYS A 381 3.05 -35.26 -15.53
N TYR A 382 2.79 -35.99 -14.45
CA TYR A 382 2.90 -35.49 -13.06
C TYR A 382 4.03 -36.15 -12.28
N ARG A 383 4.74 -37.13 -12.85
CA ARG A 383 5.74 -37.95 -12.16
C ARG A 383 6.86 -37.10 -11.53
N GLN A 384 7.44 -36.18 -12.30
CA GLN A 384 8.56 -35.36 -11.83
C GLN A 384 8.14 -34.38 -10.73
N SER A 385 7.06 -33.62 -10.94
CA SER A 385 6.56 -32.68 -9.93
C SER A 385 6.08 -33.40 -8.65
N SER A 386 5.48 -34.58 -8.79
CA SER A 386 5.08 -35.40 -7.63
C SER A 386 6.28 -35.90 -6.85
N PHE A 387 7.36 -36.31 -7.52
CA PHE A 387 8.61 -36.70 -6.87
C PHE A 387 9.23 -35.54 -6.08
N GLU A 388 9.31 -34.35 -6.67
CA GLU A 388 9.80 -33.13 -6.00
C GLU A 388 8.98 -32.81 -4.74
N GLN A 389 7.64 -32.88 -4.82
CA GLN A 389 6.78 -32.67 -3.66
C GLN A 389 6.99 -33.73 -2.57
N ILE A 390 7.12 -35.01 -2.93
CA ILE A 390 7.40 -36.08 -1.95
C ILE A 390 8.73 -35.83 -1.23
N VAL A 391 9.77 -35.42 -1.95
CA VAL A 391 11.08 -35.08 -1.35
C VAL A 391 10.94 -33.91 -0.38
N ASN A 392 10.25 -32.84 -0.78
CA ASN A 392 10.02 -31.67 0.07
C ASN A 392 9.23 -32.04 1.34
N ILE A 393 8.16 -32.83 1.21
CA ILE A 393 7.36 -33.28 2.36
C ILE A 393 8.19 -34.17 3.30
N ASN A 394 8.97 -35.11 2.75
CA ASN A 394 9.84 -35.97 3.56
C ASN A 394 10.87 -35.14 4.34
N ARG A 395 11.44 -34.10 3.72
CA ARG A 395 12.33 -33.17 4.42
C ARG A 395 11.62 -32.47 5.58
N LEU A 396 10.41 -31.94 5.35
CA LEU A 396 9.61 -31.32 6.42
C LEU A 396 9.32 -32.29 7.56
N LEU A 397 9.02 -33.55 7.25
CA LEU A 397 8.77 -34.60 8.25
C LEU A 397 10.03 -34.92 9.07
N LEU A 398 11.19 -35.06 8.43
CA LEU A 398 12.47 -35.30 9.11
C LEU A 398 12.88 -34.12 9.98
N ASP A 399 12.85 -32.91 9.43
CA ASP A 399 13.32 -31.69 10.10
C ASP A 399 12.47 -31.33 11.33
N ASN A 400 11.18 -31.69 11.36
CA ASN A 400 10.26 -31.31 12.43
C ASN A 400 9.77 -32.47 13.31
N PHE A 401 9.92 -33.72 12.88
CA PHE A 401 9.40 -34.91 13.57
C PHE A 401 10.38 -36.08 13.60
N GLY A 402 11.64 -35.89 13.20
CA GLY A 402 12.66 -36.94 13.17
C GLY A 402 12.88 -37.66 14.50
N ASP A 403 12.79 -36.95 15.62
CA ASP A 403 12.99 -37.51 16.96
C ASP A 403 11.93 -38.53 17.39
N TRP A 404 10.78 -38.59 16.70
CA TRP A 404 9.73 -39.58 16.95
C TRP A 404 10.01 -40.96 16.33
N TYR A 405 11.07 -41.07 15.51
CA TYR A 405 11.55 -42.35 14.99
C TYR A 405 12.60 -43.03 15.90
N ASN A 406 12.97 -42.39 17.02
CA ASN A 406 13.90 -42.92 18.02
C ASN A 406 13.19 -43.60 19.19
#